data_AF-A0AAW4D3C8-F1
#
_entry.id   AF-A0AAW4D3C8-F1
#
_cell.length_a   1.000
_cell.length_b   1.000
_cell.length_c   1.000
_cell.angle_alpha   90.00
_cell.angle_beta   90.00
_cell.angle_gamma   90.00
#
_symmetry.space_group_name_H-M   'P 1'
#
loop_
_entity.id
_entity.type
_entity.pdbx_description
1 polymer ?
#
loop_
_entity_poly.entity_id
_entity_poly.type
_entity_poly.pdbx_seq_one_letter_code
_entity_poly.pdbx_strand_id
1 'polypeptide(L)' 'MAGKVEYVVVDGCIQDGKQIIKKGEVYTPSSKELTQLLLQEGKIAGRGQLPVAAAGDDDET' A
#
# COMPACT_ATOMS: atom_id res chain seq x y z
N MET A 1 16.30 -4.27 14.84
CA MET A 1 16.11 -3.45 13.62
C MET A 1 14.63 -3.44 13.31
N ALA A 2 13.93 -2.33 13.48
CA ALA A 2 12.49 -2.26 13.21
C ALA A 2 12.29 -2.20 11.69
N GLY A 3 11.93 -3.33 11.08
CA GLY A 3 11.56 -3.37 9.67
C GLY A 3 10.43 -2.39 9.43
N LYS A 4 10.61 -1.43 8.52
CA LYS A 4 9.52 -0.60 8.06
C LYS A 4 8.55 -1.53 7.35
N VAL A 5 7.38 -1.77 7.95
CA VAL A 5 6.32 -2.52 7.29
C VAL A 5 5.82 -1.64 6.15
N GLU A 6 6.07 -2.07 4.93
CA GLU A 6 5.51 -1.45 3.74
C GLU A 6 4.07 -1.89 3.59
N TYR A 7 3.18 -0.94 3.32
CA TYR A 7 1.78 -1.22 3.01
C TYR A 7 1.52 -0.96 1.54
N VAL A 8 0.45 -1.53 1.01
CA VAL A 8 -0.01 -1.29 -0.35
C VAL A 8 -1.49 -1.06 -0.33
N VAL A 9 -1.95 -0.13 -1.17
CA VAL A 9 -3.38 0.16 -1.32
C VAL A 9 -4.03 -1.02 -2.03
N VAL A 10 -5.01 -1.64 -1.39
CA VAL A 10 -5.76 -2.77 -1.95
C VAL A 10 -7.16 -2.36 -2.37
N ASP A 11 -7.65 -1.23 -1.85
CA ASP A 11 -8.96 -0.68 -2.17
C ASP A 11 -8.93 0.85 -2.29
N GLY A 12 -9.52 1.38 -3.37
CA GLY A 12 -9.61 2.81 -3.66
C GLY A 12 -8.26 3.50 -3.95
N CYS A 13 -8.12 4.71 -3.43
CA CYS A 13 -6.89 5.49 -3.45
C CYS A 13 -6.72 6.24 -2.11
N ILE A 14 -5.48 6.52 -1.77
CA ILE A 14 -5.12 7.28 -0.56
C ILE A 14 -4.55 8.61 -1.00
N GLN A 15 -5.07 9.69 -0.44
CA GLN A 15 -4.50 11.01 -0.60
C GLN A 15 -3.62 11.32 0.61
N ASP A 16 -2.31 11.37 0.39
CA ASP A 16 -1.33 11.81 1.39
C ASP A 16 -0.82 13.20 0.98
N GLY A 17 -1.44 14.23 1.53
CA GLY A 17 -1.20 15.62 1.14
C GLY A 17 -1.49 15.89 -0.33
N LYS A 18 -0.43 16.02 -1.15
CA LYS A 18 -0.51 16.25 -2.60
C LYS A 18 -0.32 14.98 -3.44
N GLN A 19 0.07 13.87 -2.81
CA GLN A 19 0.25 12.61 -3.50
C GLN A 19 -1.03 11.78 -3.42
N ILE A 20 -1.44 11.21 -4.56
CA ILE A 20 -2.52 10.22 -4.62
C ILE A 20 -1.88 8.87 -4.91
N ILE A 21 -1.97 7.96 -3.96
CA ILE A 21 -1.48 6.59 -4.04
C ILE A 21 -2.66 5.71 -4.45
N LYS A 22 -2.60 5.08 -5.61
CA LYS A 22 -3.71 4.26 -6.13
C LYS A 22 -3.59 2.81 -5.66
N LYS A 23 -4.68 2.07 -5.79
CA LYS A 23 -4.69 0.60 -5.64
C LYS A 23 -3.54 -0.04 -6.42
N GLY A 24 -2.81 -0.94 -5.76
CA GLY A 24 -1.61 -1.60 -6.27
C GLY A 24 -0.31 -0.86 -5.96
N GLU A 25 -0.37 0.41 -5.56
CA GLU A 25 0.82 1.18 -5.21
C GLU A 25 1.18 1.08 -3.73
N VAL A 26 2.49 1.13 -3.46
CA VAL A 26 3.05 1.10 -2.12
C VAL A 26 2.68 2.39 -1.39
N TYR A 27 1.99 2.23 -0.26
CA TYR A 27 1.69 3.32 0.66
C TYR A 27 2.60 3.20 1.88
N THR A 28 3.36 4.26 2.15
CA THR A 28 4.14 4.38 3.37
C THR A 28 3.44 5.37 4.29
N PRO A 29 2.72 4.91 5.32
CA PRO A 29 1.99 5.80 6.19
C PRO A 29 2.94 6.67 7.01
N SER A 30 2.64 7.97 7.00
CA SER A 30 3.34 8.97 7.81
C SER A 30 2.97 8.90 9.30
N SER A 31 1.86 8.24 9.66
CA SER A 31 1.37 8.13 11.03
C SER A 31 0.72 6.77 11.31
N LYS A 32 0.95 6.25 12.52
CA LYS A 32 0.41 4.95 12.96
C LYS A 32 -1.12 4.95 13.04
N GLU A 33 -1.74 6.04 13.48
CA GLU A 33 -3.20 6.17 13.58
C GLU A 33 -3.87 6.02 12.20
N LEU A 34 -3.34 6.74 11.20
CA LEU A 34 -3.76 6.61 9.80
C LEU A 34 -3.60 5.17 9.30
N THR A 35 -2.47 4.53 9.63
CA THR A 35 -2.22 3.13 9.23
C THR A 35 -3.28 2.20 9.77
N GLN A 36 -3.60 2.30 11.07
CA GLN A 36 -4.60 1.44 11.70
C GLN A 36 -6.00 1.70 11.14
N LEU A 37 -6.36 2.97 10.92
CA LEU A 37 -7.65 3.32 10.32
C LEU A 37 -7.79 2.70 8.91
N LEU A 38 -6.78 2.85 8.06
CA LEU A 38 -6.78 2.34 6.69
C LEU A 38 -6.75 0.80 6.65
N LEU A 39 -6.03 0.16 7.58
CA LEU A 39 -6.04 -1.30 7.75
C LEU A 39 -7.41 -1.80 8.20
N GLN A 40 -8.03 -1.10 9.17
CA GLN A 40 -9.34 -1.44 9.70
C GLN A 40 -10.45 -1.24 8.65
N GLU A 41 -10.35 -0.20 7.83
CA GLU A 41 -11.23 0.01 6.68
C GLU A 41 -10.97 -1.01 5.54
N GLY A 42 -9.84 -1.72 5.55
CA GLY A 42 -9.45 -2.61 4.46
C GLY A 42 -8.95 -1.89 3.20
N LYS A 43 -8.55 -0.62 3.31
CA LYS A 43 -8.00 0.18 2.20
C LYS A 43 -6.56 -0.17 1.89
N ILE A 44 -5.78 -0.53 2.91
CA ILE A 44 -4.39 -0.97 2.75
C ILE A 44 -4.18 -2.36 3.35
N ALA A 45 -3.18 -3.07 2.85
CA ALA A 45 -2.71 -4.32 3.41
C ALA A 45 -1.18 -4.29 3.57
N GLY A 46 -0.66 -5.06 4.53
CA GLY A 46 0.78 -5.24 4.67
C GLY A 46 1.34 -5.93 3.43
N ARG A 47 2.36 -5.34 2.80
CA ARG A 47 2.99 -5.86 1.57
C ARG A 47 3.53 -7.28 1.76
N GLY A 48 4.05 -7.60 2.95
CA GLY A 48 4.51 -8.94 3.30
C GLY A 48 3.39 -10.00 3.43
N GLN A 49 2.12 -9.58 3.35
CA GLN A 49 0.94 -10.44 3.47
C GLN A 49 0.21 -10.63 2.13
N LEU A 50 0.64 -9.93 1.07
CA LEU A 50 0.15 -10.16 -0.28
C LEU A 50 1.07 -11.14 -0.99
N PRO A 51 0.52 -12.14 -1.71
CA PRO A 51 1.33 -12.93 -2.61
C PRO A 51 2.00 -11.97 -3.60
N VAL A 52 3.30 -12.13 -3.83
CA VAL A 52 4.17 -11.25 -4.63
C VAL A 52 3.82 -11.18 -6.14
N ALA A 53 2.58 -11.49 -6.50
CA ALA A 53 2.09 -11.48 -7.87
C ALA A 53 1.61 -10.09 -8.29
N ALA A 54 2.52 -9.11 -8.40
CA ALA A 54 2.31 -7.89 -9.21
C ALA A 54 3.58 -7.03 -9.34
N ALA A 55 4.77 -7.61 -9.39
CA ALA A 55 5.98 -6.90 -9.79
C ALA A 55 6.73 -7.72 -10.85
N GLY A 56 6.62 -7.28 -12.10
CA GLY A 56 7.17 -7.89 -13.31
C GLY A 56 6.13 -8.76 -14.03
N ASP A 57 5.94 -8.74 -15.35
CA ASP A 57 6.63 -8.07 -16.45
C ASP A 57 5.79 -8.49 -17.68
N ASP A 58 5.12 -7.59 -18.40
CA ASP A 58 4.51 -7.92 -19.71
C ASP A 58 4.03 -6.63 -20.40
N ASP A 59 4.90 -6.07 -21.26
CA ASP A 59 4.50 -5.66 -22.62
C ASP A 59 5.78 -5.54 -23.46
N GLU A 60 6.27 -6.68 -23.95
CA GLU A 60 6.99 -6.76 -25.22
C GLU A 60 5.94 -7.15 -26.27
N THR A 61 5.51 -6.21 -27.11
CA THR A 61 5.25 -6.45 -28.55
C THR A 61 5.59 -5.22 -29.38
#